data_AF-A0A439KB08-F1
#
_entry.id   AF-A0A439KB08-F1
#
_cell.length_a   1.000
_cell.length_b   1.000
_cell.length_c   1.000
_cell.angle_alpha   90.00
_cell.angle_beta   90.00
_cell.angle_gamma   90.00
#
_symmetry.space_group_name_H-M   'P 1'
#
loop_
_entity.id
_entity.type
_entity.pdbx_description
1 polymer ?
#
loop_
_entity_poly.entity_id
_entity_poly.type
_entity_poly.pdbx_seq_one_letter_code
_entity_poly.pdbx_strand_id
1 'polypeptide(L)' 'VLVTVLWSGIGSAILYKIVDMIVGLRPTADAEREGLDLTAHGEAAYHP' A
#
# COMPACT_ATOMS: atom_id res chain seq x y z
N VAL A 1 -11.11 -9.22 23.15
CA VAL A 1 -9.75 -8.88 22.67
C VAL A 1 -9.18 -9.94 21.75
N LEU A 2 -9.02 -11.21 22.17
CA LEU A 2 -8.43 -12.24 21.29
C LEU A 2 -9.24 -12.48 20.01
N VAL A 3 -10.57 -12.64 20.12
CA VAL A 3 -11.45 -12.83 18.96
C VAL A 3 -11.35 -11.66 17.98
N THR A 4 -11.36 -10.42 18.48
CA THR A 4 -11.27 -9.22 17.65
C THR A 4 -9.92 -9.09 16.95
N VAL A 5 -8.82 -9.50 17.61
CA VAL A 5 -7.48 -9.54 17.00
C VAL A 5 -7.40 -10.59 15.90
N LEU A 6 -7.92 -11.79 16.13
CA LEU A 6 -7.94 -12.84 15.12
C LEU A 6 -8.83 -12.46 13.93
N TRP A 7 -9.99 -11.88 14.20
CA TRP A 7 -10.91 -11.42 13.17
C TRP A 7 -10.28 -10.36 12.28
N SER A 8 -9.77 -9.27 12.86
CA SER A 8 -9.16 -8.19 12.07
C SER A 8 -7.87 -8.63 11.40
N GLY A 9 -7.03 -9.43 12.08
CA GLY A 9 -5.76 -9.91 11.55
C GLY A 9 -5.95 -10.86 10.36
N ILE A 10 -6.71 -11.95 10.54
CA ILE A 10 -6.90 -12.96 9.51
C ILE A 10 -7.72 -12.40 8.35
N GLY A 11 -8.81 -11.68 8.65
CA GLY A 11 -9.64 -11.04 7.63
C GLY A 11 -8.84 -10.08 6.76
N SER A 12 -8.06 -9.19 7.38
CA SER A 12 -7.22 -8.24 6.63
C SER A 12 -6.13 -8.95 5.83
N ALA A 13 -5.49 -9.97 6.38
CA ALA A 13 -4.45 -10.73 5.68
C ALA A 13 -4.99 -11.38 4.39
N ILE A 14 -6.19 -11.97 4.44
CA ILE A 14 -6.84 -12.56 3.26
C ILE A 14 -7.17 -11.48 2.24
N LEU A 15 -7.81 -10.39 2.67
CA LEU A 15 -8.22 -9.31 1.77
C LEU A 15 -7.01 -8.65 1.09
N TYR A 16 -5.98 -8.29 1.85
CA TYR A 16 -4.77 -7.69 1.29
C TYR A 16 -4.06 -8.64 0.32
N LYS A 17 -4.03 -9.95 0.61
CA LYS A 17 -3.39 -10.91 -0.30
C LYS A 17 -4.13 -11.05 -1.62
N ILE A 18 -5.46 -11.03 -1.59
CA ILE A 18 -6.29 -11.09 -2.81
C ILE A 18 -6.10 -9.81 -3.63
N VAL A 19 -6.17 -8.64 -2.99
CA VAL A 19 -5.97 -7.35 -3.69
C VAL A 19 -4.58 -7.25 -4.29
N ASP A 20 -3.55 -7.64 -3.54
CA ASP A 20 -2.16 -7.64 -4.02
C ASP A 20 -1.96 -8.55 -5.24
N MET A 21 -2.67 -9.68 -5.31
CA MET A 21 -2.59 -10.58 -6.47
C MET A 21 -3.31 -10.05 -7.72
N ILE A 22 -4.41 -9.31 -7.54
CA ILE A 22 -5.26 -8.86 -8.66
C ILE A 22 -4.80 -7.49 -9.19
N VAL A 23 -4.47 -6.57 -8.29
CA VAL A 23 -4.19 -5.16 -8.61
C VAL A 23 -2.72 -4.81 -8.36
N GLY A 24 -2.09 -5.44 -7.37
CA GLY A 24 -0.81 -5.00 -6.80
C GLY A 24 -1.05 -3.91 -5.76
N LEU A 25 -0.70 -4.17 -4.49
CA LEU A 25 -1.00 -3.25 -3.39
C LEU A 25 0.13 -2.23 -3.15
N ARG A 26 1.37 -2.60 -3.48
CA ARG A 26 2.56 -1.81 -3.19
C ARG A 26 3.17 -1.27 -4.50
N PRO A 27 3.62 0.00 -4.54
CA PRO A 27 4.36 0.54 -5.68
C PRO A 27 5.66 -0.22 -5.92
N THR A 28 6.24 -0.02 -7.11
CA THR A 28 7.56 -0.59 -7.43
C THR A 28 8.65 0.01 -6.54
N ALA A 29 9.73 -0.74 -6.29
CA ALA A 29 10.83 -0.26 -5.44
C ALA A 29 11.48 1.03 -5.95
N ASP A 30 11.50 1.25 -7.26
CA ASP A 30 12.04 2.47 -7.85
C ASP A 30 11.07 3.65 -7.67
N ALA A 31 9.76 3.43 -7.84
CA ALA A 31 8.76 4.45 -7.58
C ALA A 31 8.70 4.86 -6.10
N GLU A 32 8.89 3.91 -5.17
CA GLU A 32 8.98 4.22 -3.74
C GLU A 32 10.23 5.04 -3.39
N ARG A 33 11.35 4.85 -4.11
CA ARG A 33 12.58 5.62 -3.91
C ARG A 33 12.50 7.02 -4.49
N GLU A 34 11.88 7.17 -5.65
CA GLU A 34 11.69 8.45 -6.32
C GLU A 34 10.63 9.32 -5.61
N GLY A 35 9.61 8.68 -5.05
CA GLY A 35 8.53 9.32 -4.30
C GLY A 35 7.21 9.31 -5.05
N LEU A 36 6.11 9.14 -4.32
CA LEU A 36 4.76 9.02 -4.90
C LEU A 36 4.23 10.35 -5.43
N ASP A 37 4.65 11.48 -4.84
CA ASP A 37 4.28 12.80 -5.35
C ASP A 37 4.74 12.94 -6.81
N LEU A 38 5.97 12.52 -7.11
CA LEU A 38 6.49 12.53 -8.48
C LEU A 38 5.90 11.40 -9.33
N THR A 39 5.91 10.17 -8.84
CA THR A 39 5.62 8.98 -9.67
C THR A 39 4.13 8.68 -9.85
N ALA A 40 3.28 9.07 -8.91
CA ALA A 40 1.83 8.85 -8.96
C ALA A 40 1.02 10.15 -9.16
N HIS A 41 1.54 11.29 -8.70
CA HIS A 41 0.82 12.57 -8.75
C HIS A 41 1.44 13.60 -9.73
N GLY A 42 2.68 13.40 -10.18
CA GLY A 42 3.37 14.29 -11.12
C GLY A 42 3.76 15.65 -10.53
N GLU A 43 3.82 15.76 -9.21
CA GLU A 43 4.08 17.01 -8.49
C GLU A 43 5.21 16.86 -7.47
N ALA A 44 5.79 17.98 -7.06
CA ALA A 44 6.72 18.03 -5.94
C ALA A 44 6.06 18.84 -4.82
N ALA A 45 5.99 18.29 -3.61
CA ALA A 45 5.38 18.98 -2.47
C ALA A 45 6.04 20.33 -2.15
N TYR A 46 7.32 20.50 -2.49
CA TYR A 46 8.09 21.71 -2.25
C TYR A 46 8.94 22.07 -3.46
N HIS A 47 8.89 23.35 -3.84
CA HIS A 47 9.79 23.97 -4.80
C HIS A 47 10.62 25.04 -4.07
N PRO A 48 11.91 25.22 -4.42
CA PRO A 48 12.73 26.31 -3.87
C PRO A 48 12.23 27.69 -4.30
#